data_AF-A0A3C7W1H9-F1
#
_entry.id   AF-A0A3C7W1H9-F1
#
_cell.length_a   1.000
_cell.length_b   1.000
_cell.length_c   1.000
_cell.angle_alpha   90.00
_cell.angle_beta   90.00
_cell.angle_gamma   90.00
#
_symmetry.space_group_name_H-M   'P 1'
#
loop_
_entity.id
_entity.type
_entity.pdbx_description
1 polymer ?
#
loop_
_entity_poly.entity_id
_entity_poly.type
_entity_poly.pdbx_seq_one_letter_code
_entity_poly.pdbx_strand_id
1 'polypeptide(L)' 'EPPAGLVSLPLGDSSELSVGRKVLAIGNPFGLDTTLTTGVVSALGREIRAPSNRRIRGVIQTDAAI' A
#
# COMPACT_ATOMS: atom_id res chain seq x y z
N GLU A 1 18.92 -13.47 9.78
CA GLU A 1 19.11 -13.60 8.32
C GLU A 1 17.78 -14.00 7.71
N PRO A 2 17.34 -13.43 6.57
CA PRO A 2 16.10 -13.87 5.93
C PRO A 2 16.21 -15.35 5.50
N PRO A 3 15.10 -16.11 5.48
CA PRO A 3 15.08 -17.49 5.00
C PRO A 3 15.66 -17.64 3.59
N ALA A 4 16.24 -18.82 3.31
CA ALA A 4 16.67 -19.18 1.95
C ALA A 4 15.46 -19.39 1.02
N GLY A 5 15.64 -19.14 -0.28
CA GLY A 5 14.62 -19.40 -1.31
C GLY A 5 13.54 -18.33 -1.47
N LEU A 6 13.74 -17.13 -0.91
CA LEU A 6 12.81 -16.01 -1.11
C LEU A 6 13.00 -15.36 -2.48
N VAL A 7 11.89 -14.91 -3.08
CA VAL A 7 11.86 -14.11 -4.31
C VAL A 7 11.41 -12.70 -3.95
N SER A 8 12.26 -11.71 -4.24
CA SER A 8 11.90 -10.30 -4.04
C SER A 8 10.92 -9.84 -5.12
N LEU A 9 9.93 -9.04 -4.73
CA LEU A 9 9.13 -8.30 -5.70
C LEU A 9 9.97 -7.16 -6.30
N PRO A 10 9.84 -6.90 -7.61
CA PRO A 10 10.37 -5.67 -8.21
C PRO A 10 9.63 -4.46 -7.64
N LEU A 11 10.37 -3.39 -7.35
CA LEU A 11 9.78 -2.13 -6.92
C LEU A 11 9.30 -1.33 -8.13
N GLY A 12 8.14 -0.69 -8.00
CA GLY A 12 7.66 0.29 -8.97
C GLY A 12 8.11 1.72 -8.63
N ASP A 13 8.04 2.62 -9.61
CA ASP A 13 8.24 4.06 -9.41
C ASP A 13 6.91 4.72 -9.00
N SER A 14 6.88 5.31 -7.80
CA SER A 14 5.68 5.98 -7.28
C SER A 14 5.43 7.35 -7.91
N SER A 15 6.42 7.95 -8.57
CA SER A 15 6.27 9.22 -9.29
C SER A 15 5.42 9.09 -10.56
N GLU A 16 5.27 7.86 -11.07
CA GLU A 16 4.44 7.55 -12.24
C GLU A 16 2.98 7.21 -11.89
N LEU A 17 2.58 7.35 -10.63
CA LEU A 17 1.20 7.09 -10.22
C LEU A 17 0.25 8.19 -10.67
N SER A 18 -1.00 7.80 -10.92
CA SER A 18 -2.08 8.73 -11.27
C SER A 18 -3.35 8.32 -10.54
N VAL A 19 -4.17 9.28 -10.14
CA VAL A 19 -5.50 9.04 -9.58
C VAL A 19 -6.34 8.26 -10.60
N GLY A 20 -7.07 7.24 -10.14
CA GLY A 20 -7.84 6.31 -10.97
C GLY A 20 -7.05 5.09 -11.45
N ARG A 21 -5.72 5.04 -11.26
CA ARG A 21 -4.92 3.84 -11.59
C ARG A 21 -5.34 2.66 -10.72
N LYS A 22 -5.58 1.50 -11.32
CA LYS A 22 -5.91 0.27 -10.60
C LYS A 22 -4.79 -0.15 -9.67
N VAL A 23 -5.14 -0.65 -8.50
CA VAL A 23 -4.20 -1.17 -7.50
C VAL A 23 -4.72 -2.47 -6.90
N LEU A 24 -3.78 -3.27 -6.39
CA LEU A 24 -4.04 -4.46 -5.59
C LEU A 24 -3.42 -4.25 -4.21
N ALA A 25 -4.16 -4.58 -3.15
CA ALA A 25 -3.65 -4.60 -1.79
C ALA A 25 -3.59 -6.04 -1.30
N ILE A 26 -2.43 -6.47 -0.80
CA ILE A 26 -2.18 -7.83 -0.30
C ILE A 26 -1.74 -7.74 1.15
N GLY A 27 -2.39 -8.49 2.04
CA GLY A 27 -2.06 -8.51 3.46
C GLY A 27 -2.86 -9.55 4.22
N ASN A 28 -2.83 -9.49 5.55
CA ASN A 28 -3.60 -10.38 6.42
C ASN A 28 -4.44 -9.55 7.40
N PRO A 29 -5.58 -8.97 6.95
CA PRO A 29 -6.51 -8.31 7.85
C PRO A 29 -6.99 -9.31 8.91
N PHE A 30 -6.94 -8.91 10.18
CA PHE A 30 -7.40 -9.71 11.34
C PHE A 30 -6.61 -10.98 11.66
N GLY A 31 -5.53 -11.30 10.93
CA GLY A 31 -4.66 -12.44 11.26
C GLY A 31 -5.23 -13.81 10.88
N LEU A 32 -6.24 -13.87 10.02
CA LEU A 32 -6.89 -15.11 9.59
C LEU A 32 -6.11 -15.77 8.44
N ASP A 33 -6.06 -15.12 7.28
CA ASP A 33 -5.43 -15.61 6.05
C ASP A 33 -4.95 -14.46 5.16
N THR A 34 -4.04 -14.76 4.25
CA THR A 34 -3.60 -13.78 3.25
C THR A 34 -4.75 -13.45 2.30
N THR A 35 -5.11 -12.17 2.25
CA THR A 35 -6.20 -11.62 1.44
C THR A 35 -5.63 -10.71 0.37
N LEU A 36 -6.31 -10.68 -0.78
CA LEU A 36 -6.09 -9.73 -1.86
C LEU A 36 -7.38 -8.94 -2.10
N THR A 37 -7.26 -7.62 -2.20
CA THR A 37 -8.35 -6.75 -2.63
C THR A 37 -7.91 -5.85 -3.78
N THR A 38 -8.89 -5.33 -4.52
CA THR A 38 -8.66 -4.44 -5.66
C THR A 38 -9.32 -3.10 -5.41
N GLY A 39 -8.73 -2.06 -5.97
CA GLY A 39 -9.27 -0.71 -5.94
C GLY A 39 -8.57 0.17 -6.95
N VAL A 40 -8.58 1.47 -6.68
CA VAL A 40 -7.85 2.48 -7.44
C VAL A 40 -7.03 3.37 -6.52
N VAL A 41 -6.06 4.10 -7.08
CA VAL A 41 -5.48 5.28 -6.43
C VAL A 41 -6.57 6.34 -6.33
N SER A 42 -7.05 6.62 -5.12
CA SER A 42 -8.09 7.62 -4.88
C SER A 42 -7.51 9.03 -4.74
N ALA A 43 -6.28 9.17 -4.22
CA ALA A 43 -5.58 10.44 -4.08
C ALA A 43 -4.06 10.24 -3.92
N LEU A 44 -3.28 11.28 -4.23
CA LEU A 44 -1.82 11.32 -4.06
C LEU A 44 -1.42 12.54 -3.23
N GLY A 45 -0.24 12.50 -2.61
CA GLY A 45 0.35 13.67 -1.96
C GLY A 45 -0.31 14.10 -0.65
N ARG A 46 -1.16 13.25 -0.04
CA ARG A 46 -1.85 13.60 1.20
C ARG A 46 -0.90 13.63 2.39
N GLU A 47 -1.29 14.38 3.43
CA GLU A 47 -0.68 14.32 4.75
C GLU A 47 -1.64 13.59 5.71
N ILE A 48 -1.11 12.66 6.50
CA ILE A 48 -1.83 11.98 7.59
C ILE A 48 -1.07 12.12 8.91
N ARG A 49 -1.81 11.94 10.01
CA ARG A 49 -1.24 11.88 11.36
C ARG A 49 -1.21 10.41 11.79
N ALA A 50 -0.03 9.87 12.00
CA ALA A 50 0.16 8.53 12.53
C ALA A 50 -0.36 8.45 13.99
N PRO A 51 -0.67 7.25 14.51
CA PRO A 51 -1.02 7.06 15.92
C PRO A 51 0.02 7.61 16.89
N SER A 52 1.29 7.64 16.50
CA SER A 52 2.40 8.26 17.25
C SER A 52 2.44 9.79 17.18
N ASN A 53 1.38 10.43 16.70
CA ASN A 53 1.26 11.87 16.46
C ASN A 53 2.24 12.44 15.41
N ARG A 54 3.00 11.59 14.72
CA ARG A 54 3.92 11.96 13.63
C ARG A 54 3.13 12.31 12.37
N ARG A 55 3.48 13.41 11.72
CA ARG A 55 2.97 13.76 10.38
C ARG A 55 3.70 12.93 9.33
N ILE A 56 2.93 12.29 8.45
CA ILE A 56 3.43 11.54 7.29
C ILE A 56 2.91 12.24 6.04
N ARG A 57 3.83 12.65 5.17
CA ARG A 57 3.54 13.36 3.93
C ARG A 57 3.70 12.44 2.73
N GLY A 58 3.08 12.81 1.62
CA GLY A 58 3.24 12.10 0.35
C GLY A 58 2.54 10.74 0.32
N VAL A 59 1.50 10.54 1.13
CA VAL A 59 0.81 9.24 1.15
C VAL A 59 -0.04 9.04 -0.09
N ILE A 60 -0.08 7.79 -0.55
CA ILE A 60 -1.01 7.30 -1.56
C ILE A 60 -2.28 6.85 -0.83
N GLN A 61 -3.43 7.32 -1.28
CA GLN A 61 -4.72 6.86 -0.80
C GLN A 61 -5.34 5.89 -1.81
N THR A 62 -5.95 4.82 -1.33
CA THR A 62 -6.73 3.87 -2.12
C THR A 62 -8.04 3.52 -1.42
N ASP A 63 -9.01 3.05 -2.19
CA ASP A 63 -10.26 2.45 -1.72
C ASP A 63 -10.19 0.91 -1.63
N ALA A 64 -9.06 0.30 -2.01
CA ALA A 64 -8.83 -1.13 -1.77
C ALA A 64 -8.83 -1.42 -0.27
N ALA A 65 -9.72 -2.30 0.19
CA ALA A 65 -9.86 -2.63 1.60
C ALA A 65 -8.74 -3.57 2.09
N ILE A 66 -8.13 -3.28 3.23
CA ILE A 66 -7.09 -4.13 3.83
C ILE A 66 -6.99 -3.91 5.34
#